data_AF-A0A800G517-F1
#
_entry.id   AF-A0A800G517-F1
#
_cell.length_a   1.000
_cell.length_b   1.000
_cell.length_c   1.000
_cell.angle_alpha   90.00
_cell.angle_beta   90.00
_cell.angle_gamma   90.00
#
_symmetry.space_group_name_H-M   'P 1'
#
loop_
_entity.id
_entity.type
_entity.pdbx_description
1 polymer ?
#
loop_
_entity_poly.entity_id
_entity_poly.type
_entity_poly.pdbx_seq_one_letter_code
_entity_poly.pdbx_strand_id
1 'polypeptide(L)' 'MAKSVTQLSVTLIVTFLMVDILFPGSTGMAANVGAVASSLSEKGLAGLVALGLFYVVYSKAPSSAASPSSDF' A
#
# COMPACT_ATOMS: atom_id res chain seq x y z
N MET A 1 17.19 -11.42 -11.76
CA MET A 1 17.96 -10.82 -10.65
C MET A 1 17.22 -9.66 -10.00
N ALA A 2 17.02 -8.51 -10.67
CA ALA A 2 16.40 -7.32 -10.06
C ALA A 2 15.03 -7.60 -9.40
N LYS A 3 14.10 -8.28 -10.09
CA LYS A 3 12.79 -8.66 -9.55
C LYS A 3 12.86 -9.48 -8.26
N SER A 4 13.79 -10.42 -8.17
CA SER A 4 13.97 -11.28 -7.00
C SER A 4 14.51 -10.50 -5.81
N VAL A 5 15.44 -9.58 -6.05
CA VAL A 5 15.96 -8.68 -5.02
C VAL A 5 14.86 -7.73 -4.53
N THR A 6 14.09 -7.13 -5.45
CA THR A 6 12.95 -6.26 -5.07
C THR A 6 11.92 -7.03 -4.25
N GLN A 7 11.59 -8.26 -4.64
CA GLN A 7 10.65 -9.09 -3.90
C GLN A 7 11.16 -9.42 -2.50
N LEU A 8 12.43 -9.83 -2.37
CA LEU A 8 13.07 -10.10 -1.08
C LEU A 8 13.03 -8.86 -0.18
N SER A 9 13.43 -7.70 -0.71
CA SER A 9 13.47 -6.44 0.04
C SER A 9 12.10 -6.05 0.57
N VAL A 10 11.06 -6.15 -0.26
CA VAL A 10 9.68 -5.85 0.16
C VAL A 10 9.24 -6.82 1.25
N THR A 11 9.51 -8.12 1.10
CA THR A 11 9.18 -9.12 2.13
C THR A 11 9.88 -8.81 3.45
N LEU A 12 11.15 -8.43 3.43
CA LEU A 12 11.90 -8.07 4.64
C LEU A 12 11.36 -6.82 5.32
N ILE A 13 11.04 -5.76 4.56
CA ILE A 13 10.45 -4.53 5.11
C ILE A 13 9.13 -4.84 5.81
N VAL A 14 8.24 -5.61 5.16
CA VAL A 14 6.95 -6.01 5.74
C VAL A 14 7.15 -6.87 6.98
N THR A 15 8.09 -7.80 6.94
CA THR A 15 8.39 -8.68 8.08
C THR A 15 8.87 -7.86 9.28
N PHE A 16 9.81 -6.94 9.09
CA PHE A 16 10.29 -6.09 10.19
C PHE A 16 9.24 -5.11 10.70
N LEU A 17 8.37 -4.60 9.82
CA LEU A 17 7.22 -3.81 10.25
C LEU A 17 6.31 -4.63 11.16
N MET A 18 6.07 -5.90 10.83
CA MET A 18 5.24 -6.78 11.64
C MET A 18 5.90 -7.10 12.98
N VAL A 19 7.22 -7.32 13.00
CA VAL A 19 7.99 -7.49 14.24
C VAL A 19 7.90 -6.24 15.10
N ASP A 20 7.98 -5.04 14.51
CA ASP A 20 7.80 -3.78 15.24
C ASP A 20 6.40 -3.60 15.83
N ILE A 21 5.36 -4.11 15.19
CA ILE A 21 3.99 -4.06 15.72
C ILE A 21 3.85 -4.99 16.93
N LEU A 22 4.41 -6.21 16.84
CA LEU A 22 4.36 -7.21 17.91
C LEU A 22 5.29 -6.86 19.08
N PHE A 23 6.43 -6.25 18.77
CA PHE A 23 7.47 -5.83 19.73
C PHE A 23 7.86 -4.37 19.42
N PRO A 24 7.09 -3.41 19.97
CA PRO A 24 7.28 -1.98 19.71
C PRO A 24 8.73 -1.52 19.87
N GLY A 25 9.29 -0.96 18.80
CA GLY A 25 10.63 -0.36 18.79
C GLY A 25 11.80 -1.34 18.66
N SER A 26 11.56 -2.62 18.41
CA SER A 26 12.62 -3.65 18.32
C SER A 26 13.49 -3.54 17.06
N THR A 27 12.92 -3.15 15.92
CA THR A 27 13.62 -2.95 14.65
C THR A 27 13.69 -1.48 14.23
N GLY A 28 12.77 -0.65 14.72
CA GLY A 28 12.69 0.79 14.41
C GLY A 28 12.16 1.09 12.99
N MET A 29 11.70 0.07 12.28
CA MET A 29 11.16 0.19 10.92
C MET A 29 9.84 0.96 10.88
N ALA A 30 8.96 0.81 11.87
CA ALA A 30 7.70 1.56 11.94
C ALA A 30 7.96 3.08 12.06
N ALA A 31 8.98 3.48 12.84
CA ALA A 31 9.37 4.89 12.96
C ALA A 31 9.97 5.43 11.66
N ASN A 32 10.83 4.65 10.99
CA ASN A 32 11.42 5.02 9.71
C ASN A 32 10.35 5.19 8.61
N VAL A 33 9.46 4.20 8.46
CA VAL A 33 8.35 4.26 7.50
C VAL A 33 7.41 5.43 7.83
N GLY A 34 7.14 5.68 9.12
CA GLY A 34 6.35 6.82 9.58
C GLY A 34 6.98 8.17 9.22
N ALA A 35 8.30 8.32 9.36
CA ALA A 35 9.01 9.54 8.99
C ALA A 35 8.95 9.82 7.47
N VAL A 36 9.09 8.78 6.65
CA VAL A 36 8.91 8.88 5.20
C VAL A 36 7.46 9.27 4.87
N ALA A 37 6.48 8.60 5.48
CA ALA A 37 5.07 8.92 5.28
C ALA A 37 4.73 10.36 5.70
N SER A 38 5.27 10.83 6.83
CA SER A 38 5.12 12.21 7.30
C SER A 38 5.69 13.21 6.29
N SER A 39 6.89 12.93 5.77
CA SER A 39 7.55 13.77 4.75
C SER A 39 6.77 13.86 3.44
N LEU A 40 6.01 12.81 3.10
CA LEU A 40 5.11 12.77 1.95
C LEU A 40 3.80 13.53 2.25
N SER A 41 3.29 13.43 3.47
CA SER A 41 2.08 14.12 3.92
C SER A 41 2.28 15.63 3.99
N GLU A 42 3.39 16.09 4.56
CA GLU A 42 3.76 17.51 4.63
C GLU A 42 3.83 18.19 3.27
N LYS A 43 4.20 17.44 2.22
CA LYS A 43 4.27 17.94 0.84
C LYS A 43 2.95 17.79 0.08
N GLY A 44 1.88 17.33 0.71
CA GLY A 44 0.60 17.01 0.06
C GLY A 44 0.66 15.81 -0.91
N LEU A 45 1.84 15.20 -1.10
CA LEU A 45 2.06 14.08 -2.01
C LEU A 45 1.29 12.83 -1.56
N ALA A 46 1.19 12.61 -0.25
CA ALA A 46 0.42 11.47 0.28
C ALA A 46 -1.04 11.47 -0.20
N GLY A 47 -1.67 12.65 -0.28
CA GLY A 47 -3.02 12.81 -0.80
C GLY A 47 -3.13 12.49 -2.30
N LEU A 48 -2.18 12.98 -3.10
CA LEU A 48 -2.12 12.65 -4.54
C LEU A 48 -1.89 11.16 -4.80
N VAL A 49 -1.02 10.52 -4.01
CA VAL A 49 -0.80 9.07 -4.08
C VAL A 49 -2.08 8.31 -3.72
N ALA A 50 -2.79 8.74 -2.68
CA ALA A 50 -4.07 8.14 -2.29
C ALA A 50 -5.13 8.26 -3.40
N LEU A 51 -5.24 9.44 -4.05
CA LEU A 51 -6.15 9.64 -5.19
C LEU A 51 -5.75 8.77 -6.40
N GLY A 52 -4.45 8.65 -6.68
CA GLY A 52 -3.94 7.77 -7.73
C GLY A 52 -4.25 6.30 -7.47
N LEU A 53 -4.04 5.82 -6.25
CA LEU A 53 -4.41 4.47 -5.83
C LEU A 53 -5.91 4.24 -5.93
N PHE A 54 -6.72 5.22 -5.48
CA PHE A 54 -8.17 5.18 -5.62
C PHE A 54 -8.59 5.05 -7.09
N TYR A 55 -8.01 5.85 -7.99
CA TYR A 55 -8.28 5.77 -9.42
C TYR A 55 -7.89 4.40 -10.01
N VAL A 56 -6.75 3.85 -9.63
CA VAL A 56 -6.29 2.52 -10.09
C VAL A 56 -7.24 1.42 -9.61
N VAL A 57 -7.69 1.47 -8.35
CA VAL A 57 -8.67 0.52 -7.81
C VAL A 57 -10.03 0.70 -8.49
N TYR A 58 -10.50 1.92 -8.66
CA TYR A 58 -11.78 2.23 -9.29
C TYR A 58 -11.81 1.81 -10.78
N SER A 59 -10.74 2.05 -11.53
CA SER A 59 -10.63 1.64 -12.94
C SER A 59 -10.46 0.13 -13.13
N LYS A 60 -9.98 -0.58 -12.10
CA LYS A 60 -9.87 -2.05 -12.09
C LYS A 60 -11.06 -2.73 -11.40
N ALA A 61 -11.94 -1.97 -10.73
CA ALA A 61 -13.16 -2.50 -10.16
C ALA A 61 -14.01 -3.05 -11.32
N PRO A 62 -14.37 -4.34 -11.30
CA PRO A 62 -15.03 -4.97 -12.43
C PRO A 62 -16.37 -4.26 -12.68
N SER A 63 -16.64 -3.92 -13.94
CA SER A 63 -17.96 -3.52 -14.43
C SER A 63 -19.00 -4.67 -14.36
N SER A 64 -18.83 -5.65 -13.46
CA SER A 64 -19.65 -6.87 -13.32
C SER A 64 -20.99 -6.65 -12.60
N ALA A 65 -21.44 -5.40 -12.48
CA ALA A 65 -22.75 -5.07 -11.87
C ALA A 65 -23.79 -4.62 -12.90
N ALA A 66 -23.69 -5.04 -14.17
CA ALA A 66 -24.67 -4.72 -15.20
C ALA A 66 -25.08 -5.96 -16.00
N SER A 67 -26.08 -6.69 -15.50
CA SER A 67 -27.04 -7.42 -16.31
C SER A 67 -28.32 -7.59 -15.49
N PRO A 68 -29.34 -6.73 -15.66
CA PRO A 68 -30.67 -7.04 -15.19
C PRO A 68 -31.18 -8.22 -16.03
N SER A 69 -31.40 -9.38 -15.41
CA SER A 69 -32.14 -10.47 -16.02
C SER A 69 -33.60 -10.04 -16.15
N SER A 70 -33.95 -9.37 -17.24
CA SER A 70 -35.32 -9.27 -17.71
C SER A 70 -35.65 -10.53 -18.50
N ASP A 71 -35.83 -11.63 -17.77
CA ASP A 71 -36.52 -12.80 -18.32
C ASP A 71 -38.03 -12.55 -18.17
N PHE A 72 -38.72 -12.68 -19.31
CA PHE A 72 -40.15 -12.55 -19.50
C PHE A 72 -40.95 -13.55 -18.65
#